data_AF-A0AAD4X866-F1
#
_entry.id   AF-A0AAD4X866-F1
#
_cell.length_a   1.000
_cell.length_b   1.000
_cell.length_c   1.000
_cell.angle_alpha   90.00
_cell.angle_beta   90.00
_cell.angle_gamma   90.00
#
_symmetry.space_group_name_H-M   'P 1'
#
loop_
_entity.id
_entity.type
_entity.pdbx_description
1 polymer ?
#
loop_
_entity_poly.entity_id
_entity_poly.type
_entity_poly.pdbx_seq_one_letter_code
_entity_poly.pdbx_strand_id
1 'polypeptide(L)'
;MPDFAKCMPDFAKYMLEFYKYLEMGLQNFEEYQACTITVGVVRDICRALEEKILPYCDGIMTQLLKNFSINQLHRSVKSPNISCFGDISLAIGEQFEKYLAYAMPILKSAAEVSTHAFLN
;
A
#
# COMPACT_ATOMS: atom_id res chain seq x y z
N MET A 1 14.09 9.30 -0.83
CA MET A 1 13.47 9.71 0.45
C MET A 1 14.21 8.95 1.55
N PRO A 2 14.69 9.61 2.62
CA PRO A 2 15.43 8.93 3.67
C PRO A 2 14.50 7.94 4.40
N ASP A 3 15.04 6.77 4.70
CA ASP A 3 14.35 5.59 5.24
C ASP A 3 13.90 5.87 6.69
N PHE A 4 12.72 6.48 6.86
CA PHE A 4 12.17 6.86 8.17
C PHE A 4 12.08 5.66 9.15
N ALA A 5 11.90 4.46 8.60
CA ALA A 5 11.85 3.18 9.29
C ALA A 5 13.11 2.87 10.13
N LYS A 6 14.30 3.24 9.63
CA LYS A 6 15.58 2.81 10.23
C LYS A 6 15.91 3.52 11.55
N CYS A 7 15.23 4.64 11.83
CA CYS A 7 15.47 5.46 13.02
C CYS A 7 14.55 5.12 14.20
N MET A 8 13.56 4.24 14.05
CA MET A 8 12.56 3.97 15.09
C MET A 8 12.59 2.50 15.55
N PRO A 9 13.61 2.08 16.33
CA PRO A 9 13.77 0.70 16.80
C PRO A 9 12.62 0.17 17.68
N ASP A 10 11.57 0.96 17.92
CA ASP A 10 10.44 0.59 18.77
C ASP A 10 9.11 1.22 18.32
N PHE A 11 8.92 1.46 17.01
CA PHE A 11 7.68 2.04 16.48
C PHE A 11 6.44 1.18 16.74
N ALA A 12 6.62 -0.14 16.89
CA ALA A 12 5.55 -1.11 17.10
C ALA A 12 4.61 -0.73 18.26
N LYS A 13 5.11 -0.11 19.33
CA LYS A 13 4.26 0.31 20.48
C LYS A 13 3.27 1.43 20.15
N TYR A 14 3.54 2.22 19.12
CA TYR A 14 2.66 3.29 18.68
C TYR A 14 1.67 2.84 17.61
N MET A 15 1.87 1.66 17.01
CA MET A 15 1.06 1.18 15.90
C MET A 15 -0.42 1.07 16.21
N LEU A 16 -0.79 0.69 17.43
CA LEU A 16 -2.20 0.57 17.79
C LEU A 16 -2.96 1.90 17.65
N GLU A 17 -2.37 2.99 18.12
CA GLU A 17 -2.98 4.32 18.04
C GLU A 17 -2.78 4.92 16.65
N PHE A 18 -1.57 4.76 16.09
CA PHE A 18 -1.21 5.26 14.77
C PHE A 18 -2.06 4.65 13.65
N TYR A 19 -2.42 3.37 13.77
CA TYR A 19 -3.22 2.65 12.78
C TYR A 19 -4.58 3.33 12.52
N LYS A 20 -5.19 3.96 13.54
CA LYS A 20 -6.45 4.70 13.37
C LYS A 20 -6.30 5.85 12.37
N TYR A 21 -5.21 6.61 12.47
CA TYR A 21 -4.90 7.71 11.57
C TYR A 21 -4.50 7.19 10.18
N LEU A 22 -3.78 6.08 10.13
CA LEU A 22 -3.41 5.42 8.88
C LEU A 22 -4.65 4.97 8.12
N GLU A 23 -5.60 4.33 8.80
CA GLU A 23 -6.85 3.87 8.21
C GLU A 23 -7.71 5.05 7.73
N MET A 24 -7.81 6.13 8.52
CA MET A 24 -8.48 7.37 8.10
C MET A 24 -7.84 7.96 6.83
N GLY A 25 -6.51 7.99 6.74
CA GLY A 25 -5.80 8.46 5.55
C GLY A 25 -6.06 7.60 4.32
N LEU A 26 -6.11 6.27 4.49
CA LEU A 26 -6.44 5.34 3.41
C LEU A 26 -7.91 5.43 2.97
N GLN A 27 -8.81 5.86 3.85
CA GLN A 27 -10.22 6.09 3.52
C GLN A 27 -10.49 7.46 2.88
N ASN A 28 -9.53 8.39 2.92
CA ASN A 28 -9.70 9.71 2.32
C ASN A 28 -9.41 9.68 0.81
N PHE A 29 -10.38 9.18 0.06
CA PHE A 29 -10.30 9.03 -1.40
C PHE A 29 -10.42 10.36 -2.17
N GLU A 30 -10.89 11.43 -1.53
CA GLU A 30 -11.15 12.73 -2.18
C GLU A 30 -9.85 13.47 -2.51
N GLU A 31 -8.80 13.26 -1.71
CA GLU A 31 -7.53 13.94 -1.85
C GLU A 31 -6.41 12.97 -2.27
N TYR A 32 -6.16 12.91 -3.59
CA TYR A 32 -5.15 12.03 -4.18
C TYR A 32 -3.74 12.17 -3.55
N GLN A 33 -3.38 13.39 -3.15
CA GLN A 33 -2.09 13.65 -2.49
C GLN A 33 -2.03 13.00 -1.10
N ALA A 34 -3.10 13.10 -0.31
CA ALA A 34 -3.19 12.46 1.01
C ALA A 34 -3.10 10.93 0.89
N CYS A 35 -3.80 10.35 -0.09
CA CYS A 35 -3.72 8.91 -0.36
C CYS A 35 -2.29 8.48 -0.77
N THR A 36 -1.64 9.23 -1.66
CA THR A 36 -0.25 8.94 -2.09
C THR A 36 0.74 8.98 -0.93
N ILE A 37 0.62 9.99 -0.06
CA ILE A 37 1.46 10.12 1.14
C ILE A 37 1.20 8.94 2.08
N THR A 38 -0.07 8.61 2.32
CA THR A 38 -0.46 7.52 3.20
C THR A 38 0.07 6.16 2.72
N VAL A 39 0.01 5.89 1.41
CA VAL A 39 0.61 4.69 0.81
C VAL A 39 2.13 4.66 1.01
N GLY A 40 2.81 5.80 0.90
CA GLY A 40 4.23 5.92 1.22
C GLY A 40 4.54 5.56 2.67
N VAL A 41 3.71 6.03 3.61
CA VAL A 41 3.82 5.69 5.04
C VAL A 41 3.62 4.18 5.26
N VAL A 42 2.63 3.56 4.60
CA VAL A 42 2.44 2.09 4.68
C VAL A 42 3.72 1.36 4.27
N ARG A 43 4.36 1.77 3.17
CA ARG A 43 5.63 1.16 2.73
C ARG A 43 6.73 1.28 3.78
N ASP A 44 6.90 2.46 4.35
CA ASP A 44 7.93 2.69 5.37
C ASP A 44 7.65 1.83 6.62
N ILE A 45 6.39 1.67 7.01
CA ILE A 45 5.99 0.82 8.13
C ILE A 45 6.22 -0.66 7.83
N CYS A 46 5.91 -1.12 6.61
CA CYS A 46 6.20 -2.49 6.18
C CYS A 46 7.69 -2.81 6.35
N ARG A 47 8.56 -1.87 5.96
CA ARG A 47 10.02 -2.00 6.10
C ARG A 47 10.49 -1.89 7.55
N ALA A 48 9.84 -1.09 8.37
CA ALA A 48 10.22 -0.89 9.78
C ALA A 48 9.82 -2.06 10.68
N LEU A 49 8.65 -2.65 10.42
CA LEU A 49 8.02 -3.62 11.31
C LEU A 49 8.18 -5.06 10.82
N GLU A 50 8.42 -5.25 9.53
CA GLU A 50 8.48 -6.57 8.90
C GLU A 50 7.25 -7.39 9.32
N GLU A 51 7.42 -8.62 9.81
CA GLU A 51 6.33 -9.52 10.21
C GLU A 51 5.42 -8.93 11.30
N LYS A 52 5.88 -7.95 12.09
CA LYS A 52 5.07 -7.32 13.16
C LYS A 52 3.89 -6.51 12.61
N ILE A 53 3.86 -6.20 11.32
CA ILE A 53 2.74 -5.50 10.67
C ILE A 53 1.54 -6.43 10.42
N LEU A 54 1.72 -7.75 10.50
CA LEU A 54 0.71 -8.75 10.16
C LEU A 54 -0.69 -8.54 10.77
N PRO A 55 -0.84 -8.12 12.05
CA PRO A 55 -2.16 -7.84 12.63
C PRO A 55 -2.94 -6.71 11.95
N TYR A 56 -2.24 -5.83 11.23
CA TYR A 56 -2.80 -4.64 10.57
C TYR A 56 -3.00 -4.83 9.06
N CYS A 57 -2.37 -5.86 8.48
CA CYS A 57 -2.35 -6.08 7.03
C CYS A 57 -3.73 -6.28 6.42
N ASP A 58 -4.64 -6.98 7.10
CA ASP A 58 -5.98 -7.25 6.55
C ASP A 58 -6.76 -5.96 6.30
N GLY A 59 -6.69 -5.01 7.25
CA GLY A 59 -7.34 -3.72 7.10
C GLY A 59 -6.66 -2.84 6.05
N ILE A 60 -5.33 -2.77 6.06
CA ILE A 60 -4.55 -2.03 5.04
C ILE A 60 -4.88 -2.54 3.63
N MET A 61 -4.81 -3.85 3.41
CA MET A 61 -5.11 -4.47 2.12
C MET A 61 -6.54 -4.20 1.68
N THR A 62 -7.51 -4.28 2.60
CA THR A 62 -8.91 -3.96 2.29
C THR A 62 -9.07 -2.53 1.78
N GLN A 63 -8.46 -1.55 2.45
CA GLN A 63 -8.56 -0.15 2.01
C GLN A 63 -7.77 0.11 0.72
N LEU A 64 -6.60 -0.51 0.54
CA LEU A 64 -5.82 -0.42 -0.69
C LEU A 64 -6.62 -0.95 -1.89
N LEU A 65 -7.20 -2.15 -1.79
CA LEU A 65 -8.00 -2.76 -2.86
C LEU A 65 -9.20 -1.87 -3.25
N LYS A 66 -9.86 -1.25 -2.27
CA LYS A 66 -10.94 -0.26 -2.51
C LYS A 66 -10.41 0.98 -3.21
N ASN A 67 -9.30 1.55 -2.75
CA ASN A 67 -8.64 2.69 -3.38
C ASN A 67 -8.34 2.42 -4.85
N PHE A 68 -7.77 1.25 -5.17
CA PHE A 68 -7.45 0.90 -6.56
C PHE A 68 -8.69 0.72 -7.43
N SER A 69 -9.73 0.07 -6.90
CA SER A 69 -10.97 -0.15 -7.64
C SER A 69 -11.67 1.17 -8.01
N ILE A 70 -11.62 2.16 -7.12
CA ILE A 70 -12.19 3.50 -7.36
C ILE A 70 -11.30 4.30 -8.32
N ASN A 71 -9.98 4.31 -8.10
CA ASN A 71 -9.05 5.10 -8.90
C ASN A 71 -8.81 4.56 -10.31
N GLN A 72 -9.16 3.30 -10.62
CA GLN A 72 -9.20 2.79 -11.99
C GLN A 72 -10.14 3.61 -12.90
N LEU A 73 -11.15 4.28 -12.34
CA LEU A 73 -12.07 5.15 -13.09
C LEU A 73 -11.44 6.50 -13.47
N HIS A 74 -10.48 7.01 -12.68
CA HIS A 74 -9.73 8.22 -13.00
C HIS A 74 -8.41 7.79 -13.65
N ARG A 75 -8.36 7.84 -14.99
CA ARG A 75 -7.38 7.31 -15.96
C ARG A 75 -5.88 7.66 -15.78
N SER A 76 -5.40 7.89 -14.56
CA SER A 76 -4.01 8.21 -14.22
C SER A 76 -3.63 7.62 -12.87
N VAL A 77 -3.85 6.31 -12.70
CA VAL A 77 -3.16 5.53 -11.66
C VAL A 77 -1.67 5.51 -11.99
N LYS A 78 -0.95 6.53 -11.52
CA LYS A 78 0.51 6.58 -11.60
C LYS A 78 1.08 5.35 -10.87
N SER A 79 2.10 4.77 -11.48
CA SER A 79 2.94 3.63 -11.07
C SER A 79 3.28 3.48 -9.56
N PRO A 80 3.41 4.54 -8.71
CA PRO A 80 3.85 4.37 -7.32
C PRO A 80 2.93 3.55 -6.41
N ASN A 81 1.61 3.58 -6.61
CA ASN A 81 0.69 2.97 -5.65
C ASN A 81 0.81 1.43 -5.63
N ILE A 82 1.15 0.82 -6.76
CA ILE A 82 1.23 -0.63 -6.91
C ILE A 82 2.44 -1.23 -6.19
N SER A 83 3.49 -0.43 -6.02
CA SER A 83 4.69 -0.86 -5.29
C SER A 83 4.39 -1.32 -3.86
N CYS A 84 3.30 -0.81 -3.26
CA CYS A 84 2.86 -1.17 -1.92
C CYS A 84 2.56 -2.67 -1.76
N PHE A 85 2.00 -3.34 -2.78
CA PHE A 85 1.79 -4.80 -2.70
C PHE A 85 3.11 -5.56 -2.57
N GLY A 86 4.17 -5.09 -3.24
CA GLY A 86 5.51 -5.64 -3.13
C GLY A 86 6.12 -5.42 -1.75
N ASP A 87 6.03 -4.20 -1.20
CA ASP A 87 6.56 -3.91 0.14
C ASP A 87 5.80 -4.69 1.25
N ILE A 88 4.47 -4.86 1.13
CA ILE A 88 3.69 -5.70 2.04
C ILE A 88 4.11 -7.17 1.89
N SER A 89 4.22 -7.68 0.66
CA SER A 89 4.66 -9.05 0.40
C SER A 89 6.06 -9.32 0.94
N LEU A 90 6.98 -8.36 0.86
CA LEU A 90 8.32 -8.48 1.44
C LEU A 90 8.29 -8.49 2.97
N ALA A 91 7.38 -7.73 3.59
CA ALA A 91 7.26 -7.66 5.04
C ALA A 91 6.63 -8.90 5.68
N ILE A 92 5.64 -9.53 5.03
CA ILE A 92 4.89 -10.66 5.62
C ILE A 92 5.19 -12.03 5.00
N GLY A 93 5.97 -12.08 3.92
CA GLY A 93 6.38 -13.32 3.27
C GLY A 93 5.21 -14.18 2.80
N GLU A 94 5.22 -15.46 3.19
CA GLU A 94 4.22 -16.48 2.79
C GLU A 94 2.78 -16.09 3.17
N GLN A 95 2.61 -15.25 4.21
CA GLN A 95 1.31 -14.77 4.65
C GLN A 95 0.63 -13.87 3.62
N PHE A 96 1.35 -13.43 2.58
CA PHE A 96 0.80 -12.67 1.46
C PHE A 96 -0.04 -13.53 0.50
N GLU A 97 0.07 -14.86 0.55
CA GLU A 97 -0.64 -15.77 -0.37
C GLU A 97 -2.17 -15.51 -0.40
N LYS A 98 -2.78 -15.24 0.77
CA LYS A 98 -4.21 -14.92 0.88
C LYS A 98 -4.64 -13.66 0.13
N TYR A 99 -3.71 -12.74 -0.13
CA TYR A 99 -3.98 -11.50 -0.84
C TYR A 99 -3.72 -11.61 -2.34
N LEU A 100 -2.99 -12.64 -2.76
CA LEU A 100 -2.48 -12.79 -4.13
C LEU A 100 -3.63 -12.88 -5.14
N ALA A 101 -4.71 -13.58 -4.80
CA ALA A 101 -5.92 -13.69 -5.62
C ALA A 101 -6.58 -12.32 -5.91
N TYR A 102 -6.43 -11.34 -4.99
CA TYR A 102 -7.01 -9.99 -5.13
C TYR A 102 -6.02 -9.00 -5.73
N ALA A 103 -4.73 -9.13 -5.42
CA ALA A 103 -3.68 -8.26 -5.94
C ALA A 103 -3.38 -8.53 -7.42
N MET A 104 -3.36 -9.79 -7.85
CA MET A 104 -2.98 -10.18 -9.21
C MET A 104 -3.83 -9.53 -10.33
N PRO A 105 -5.18 -9.47 -10.23
CA PRO A 105 -5.98 -8.77 -11.24
C PRO A 105 -5.62 -7.28 -11.38
N ILE A 106 -5.35 -6.60 -10.28
CA ILE A 106 -4.96 -5.19 -10.25
C ILE A 106 -3.57 -5.01 -10.87
N LEU A 107 -2.62 -5.88 -10.50
CA LEU A 107 -1.26 -5.90 -11.06
C LEU A 107 -1.29 -6.11 -12.58
N LYS A 108 -2.10 -7.07 -13.05
CA LYS A 108 -2.26 -7.35 -14.48
C LYS A 108 -2.83 -6.16 -15.23
N SER A 109 -3.93 -5.60 -14.73
CA SER A 109 -4.57 -4.42 -15.32
C SER A 109 -3.59 -3.25 -15.43
N ALA A 110 -2.77 -3.02 -14.42
CA ALA A 110 -1.79 -1.95 -14.46
C ALA A 110 -0.60 -2.19 -15.40
N ALA A 111 -0.16 -3.44 -15.54
CA ALA A 111 0.86 -3.82 -16.52
C ALA A 111 0.39 -3.52 -17.95
N GLU A 112 -0.87 -3.84 -18.26
CA GLU A 112 -1.51 -3.56 -19.55
C GLU A 112 -1.61 -2.04 -19.85
N VAL A 113 -1.92 -1.23 -18.82
CA VAL A 113 -1.93 0.24 -18.94
C VAL A 113 -0.53 0.79 -19.21
N SER A 114 0.49 0.23 -18.56
CA SER A 114 1.89 0.66 -18.72
C SER A 114 2.40 0.39 -20.14
N THR A 115 2.00 -0.72 -20.77
CA THR A 115 2.37 -1.02 -22.16
C THR A 115 1.82 -0.02 -23.19
N HIS A 116 0.68 0.63 -22.90
CA HIS A 116 0.13 1.67 -23.78
C HIS A 116 0.83 3.04 -23.67
N ALA A 117 1.56 3.29 -22.59
CA ALA A 117 2.31 4.54 -22.40
C ALA A 117 3.62 4.59 -23.21
N PHE A 118 4.13 3.45 -23.68
CA PHE A 118 5.35 3.37 -24.50
C PHE A 118 5.08 3.36 -26.02
N LEU A 119 3.81 3.39 -26.44
CA LEU A 119 3.40 3.36 -27.85
C LEU A 119 2.81 4.68 -28.37
N ASN A 120 2.94 5.79 -27.64
CA ASN A 120 2.58 7.13 -28.12
C ASN A 120 3.74 8.12 -27.93
#